data_AF-A0A535NQ82-F1
#
_entry.id   AF-A0A535NQ82-F1
#
_cell.length_a   1.000
_cell.length_b   1.000
_cell.length_c   1.000
_cell.angle_alpha   90.00
_cell.angle_beta   90.00
_cell.angle_gamma   90.00
#
_symmetry.space_group_name_H-M   'P 1'
#
loop_
_entity.id
_entity.type
_entity.pdbx_description
1 polymer ?
#
loop_
_entity_poly.entity_id
_entity_poly.type
_entity_poly.pdbx_seq_one_letter_code
_entity_poly.pdbx_strand_id
1 'polypeptide(L)'
;MGAEDPPGGSPHRATRHAVTLIPGDGVGPEICDATVRVLEATGVEFDWDVHQAGEGAIKEFGTPLPSHVLESIRKNRVALKGPITTPVGSGFRSVNVALRQELDLYALVRPVRAYKGARNLRDDLDFVIIRENTEDIYAGIEFEQGTPDAKHLIDEISGLLKKRIRPDSGLSIKPISISGSERIVQFAFDYARNNKRRKVTAVHKANIMKHTDGLFLAVARQVAEKNKDIEFEDRIVDNMC
;
A
#
# COMPACT_ATOMS: atom_id res chain seq x y z
N MET A 1 -22.01 4.23 60.32
CA MET A 1 -23.11 4.61 59.40
C MET A 1 -22.56 5.77 58.60
N GLY A 2 -22.04 5.65 57.39
CA GLY A 2 -22.34 4.76 56.27
C GLY A 2 -22.19 5.69 55.07
N ALA A 3 -20.96 5.85 54.57
CA ALA A 3 -20.69 6.67 53.40
C ALA A 3 -21.06 5.84 52.17
N GLU A 4 -22.06 6.30 51.41
CA GLU A 4 -22.44 5.70 50.14
C GLU A 4 -21.42 6.08 49.07
N ASP A 5 -20.75 5.07 48.51
CA ASP A 5 -19.98 5.20 47.28
C ASP A 5 -20.92 5.54 46.10
N PRO A 6 -20.50 6.41 45.16
CA PRO A 6 -21.28 6.68 43.96
C PRO A 6 -21.36 5.44 43.07
N PRO A 7 -22.51 5.20 42.39
CA PRO A 7 -22.71 3.99 41.60
C PRO A 7 -21.74 3.96 40.41
N GLY A 8 -21.06 2.82 40.30
CA GLY A 8 -19.99 2.56 39.36
C GLY A 8 -20.34 2.84 37.91
N GLY A 9 -19.33 3.34 37.18
CA GLY A 9 -19.35 3.44 35.74
C GLY A 9 -19.66 2.08 35.10
N SER A 10 -20.48 2.12 34.05
CA SER A 10 -20.75 1.00 33.15
C SER A 10 -19.46 0.22 32.86
N PRO A 11 -19.41 -1.11 33.05
CA PRO A 11 -18.27 -1.89 32.61
C PRO A 11 -18.17 -1.71 31.09
N HIS A 12 -17.05 -1.14 30.63
CA HIS A 12 -16.65 -1.28 29.24
C HIS A 12 -16.48 -2.78 29.00
N ARG A 13 -17.52 -3.42 28.46
CA ARG A 13 -17.44 -4.80 27.99
C ARG A 13 -16.36 -4.79 26.92
N ALA A 14 -15.19 -5.36 27.22
CA ALA A 14 -14.07 -5.39 26.29
C ALA A 14 -14.53 -6.09 25.01
N THR A 15 -14.81 -5.30 23.97
CA THR A 15 -15.10 -5.82 22.65
C THR A 15 -13.81 -6.38 22.10
N ARG A 16 -13.73 -7.71 21.98
CA ARG A 16 -12.62 -8.37 21.29
C ARG A 16 -12.57 -7.94 19.83
N HIS A 17 -11.38 -7.59 19.36
CA HIS A 17 -11.15 -7.19 17.99
C HIS A 17 -10.73 -8.40 17.15
N ALA A 18 -11.58 -8.84 16.23
CA ALA A 18 -11.24 -9.89 15.27
C ALA A 18 -10.20 -9.37 14.28
N VAL A 19 -9.04 -10.05 14.18
CA VAL A 19 -7.94 -9.66 13.30
C VAL A 19 -7.38 -10.89 12.61
N THR A 20 -7.28 -10.84 11.29
CA THR A 20 -6.59 -11.89 10.53
C THR A 20 -5.09 -11.78 10.73
N LEU A 21 -4.43 -12.84 11.19
CA LEU A 21 -2.98 -12.89 11.36
C LEU A 21 -2.35 -13.81 10.32
N ILE A 22 -1.41 -13.30 9.54
CA ILE A 22 -0.64 -14.07 8.55
C ILE A 22 0.84 -13.99 8.94
N PRO A 23 1.42 -15.02 9.58
CA PRO A 23 2.83 -15.00 10.01
C PRO A 23 3.82 -14.78 8.85
N GLY A 24 3.50 -15.30 7.67
CA GLY A 24 4.34 -15.19 6.47
C GLY A 24 5.55 -16.12 6.49
N ASP A 25 6.55 -15.79 5.68
CA ASP A 25 7.71 -16.64 5.40
C ASP A 25 9.03 -16.06 5.97
N GLY A 26 10.08 -16.88 6.02
CA GLY A 26 11.42 -16.48 6.44
C GLY A 26 11.45 -15.99 7.89
N VAL A 27 11.85 -14.74 8.11
CA VAL A 27 11.83 -14.10 9.44
C VAL A 27 10.42 -13.74 9.92
N GLY A 28 9.39 -13.94 9.09
CA GLY A 28 8.02 -13.51 9.33
C GLY A 28 7.40 -14.03 10.64
N PRO A 29 7.42 -15.35 10.90
CA PRO A 29 6.87 -15.90 12.13
C PRO A 29 7.48 -15.29 13.39
N GLU A 30 8.81 -15.15 13.46
CA GLU A 30 9.50 -14.60 14.64
C GLU A 30 9.11 -13.14 14.93
N ILE A 31 9.03 -12.30 13.88
CA ILE A 31 8.65 -10.90 14.05
C ILE A 31 7.15 -10.74 14.32
N CYS A 32 6.29 -11.62 13.78
CA CYS A 32 4.86 -11.64 14.04
C CYS A 32 4.59 -11.99 15.50
N ASP A 33 5.23 -13.03 16.03
CA ASP A 33 5.11 -13.42 17.43
C ASP A 33 5.54 -12.30 18.37
N ALA A 34 6.66 -11.61 18.05
CA ALA A 34 7.10 -10.45 18.80
C ALA A 34 6.08 -9.30 18.74
N THR A 35 5.48 -9.06 17.58
CA THR A 35 4.45 -8.02 17.39
C THR A 35 3.19 -8.33 18.19
N VAL A 36 2.70 -9.58 18.15
CA VAL A 36 1.52 -10.01 18.92
C VAL A 36 1.74 -9.79 20.42
N ARG A 37 2.89 -10.20 20.96
CA ARG A 37 3.22 -9.97 22.38
C ARG A 37 3.18 -8.49 22.76
N VAL A 38 3.73 -7.62 21.91
CA VAL A 38 3.72 -6.16 22.14
C VAL A 38 2.30 -5.60 22.08
N LEU A 39 1.47 -6.05 21.13
CA LEU A 39 0.09 -5.61 20.99
C LEU A 39 -0.77 -6.05 22.18
N GLU A 40 -0.67 -7.30 22.61
CA GLU A 40 -1.42 -7.82 23.76
C GLU A 40 -1.00 -7.14 25.07
N ALA A 41 0.28 -6.78 25.21
CA ALA A 41 0.77 -6.01 26.36
C ALA A 41 0.16 -4.60 26.48
N THR A 42 -0.52 -4.09 25.44
CA THR A 42 -1.27 -2.83 25.51
C THR A 42 -2.58 -2.94 26.30
N GLY A 43 -3.05 -4.17 26.58
CA GLY A 43 -4.34 -4.44 27.23
C GLY A 43 -5.53 -4.48 26.26
N VAL A 44 -5.30 -4.31 24.96
CA VAL A 44 -6.32 -4.53 23.93
C VAL A 44 -6.56 -6.03 23.75
N GLU A 45 -7.82 -6.46 23.75
CA GLU A 45 -8.17 -7.86 23.50
C GLU A 45 -8.33 -8.14 22.00
N PHE A 46 -7.55 -9.10 21.49
CA PHE A 46 -7.59 -9.55 20.10
C PHE A 46 -8.18 -10.96 19.98
N ASP A 47 -8.92 -11.19 18.91
CA ASP A 47 -9.33 -12.52 18.46
C ASP A 47 -8.58 -12.82 17.16
N TRP A 48 -7.44 -13.51 17.30
CA TRP A 48 -6.52 -13.79 16.20
C TRP A 48 -7.04 -14.94 15.33
N ASP A 49 -7.44 -14.60 14.11
CA ASP A 49 -7.79 -15.57 13.08
C ASP A 49 -6.54 -15.87 12.24
N VAL A 50 -5.81 -16.92 12.60
CA VAL A 50 -4.47 -17.21 12.07
C VAL A 50 -4.56 -18.02 10.77
N HIS A 51 -3.93 -17.51 9.71
CA HIS A 51 -3.91 -18.14 8.38
C HIS A 51 -2.49 -18.20 7.80
N GLN A 52 -2.23 -19.16 6.91
CA GLN A 52 -0.97 -19.29 6.19
C GLN A 52 -1.09 -18.75 4.76
N ALA A 53 -0.11 -17.97 4.34
CA ALA A 53 0.05 -17.51 2.95
C ALA A 53 1.55 -17.38 2.64
N GLY A 54 1.91 -17.60 1.37
CA GLY A 54 3.30 -17.64 0.94
C GLY A 54 3.79 -19.04 0.59
N GLU A 55 5.09 -19.27 0.76
CA GLU A 55 5.74 -20.53 0.40
C GLU A 55 5.17 -21.71 1.22
N GLY A 56 4.90 -21.49 2.51
CA GLY A 56 4.28 -22.49 3.37
C GLY A 56 2.90 -22.96 2.86
N ALA A 57 2.11 -22.04 2.32
CA ALA A 57 0.77 -22.35 1.80
C ALA A 57 0.80 -23.15 0.48
N ILE A 58 1.85 -23.02 -0.34
CA ILE A 58 1.96 -23.78 -1.60
C ILE A 58 2.02 -25.28 -1.32
N LYS A 59 2.78 -25.70 -0.31
CA LYS A 59 2.96 -27.12 0.03
C LYS A 59 1.66 -27.78 0.48
N GLU A 60 0.79 -27.02 1.14
CA GLU A 60 -0.46 -27.53 1.72
C GLU A 60 -1.66 -27.36 0.78
N PHE A 61 -1.78 -26.21 0.11
CA PHE A 61 -2.98 -25.83 -0.65
C PHE A 61 -2.73 -25.74 -2.17
N GLY A 62 -1.50 -25.97 -2.64
CA GLY A 62 -1.14 -25.86 -4.06
C GLY A 62 -1.12 -24.42 -4.61
N THR A 63 -1.39 -23.42 -3.77
CA THR A 63 -1.39 -21.99 -4.12
C THR A 63 -0.74 -21.17 -3.02
N PRO A 64 0.00 -20.09 -3.35
CA PRO A 64 0.60 -19.22 -2.34
C PRO A 64 -0.43 -18.32 -1.63
N LEU A 65 -1.64 -18.17 -2.18
CA LEU A 65 -2.71 -17.38 -1.57
C LEU A 65 -4.04 -18.15 -1.67
N PRO A 66 -4.36 -19.00 -0.68
CA PRO A 66 -5.65 -19.68 -0.62
C PRO A 66 -6.82 -18.70 -0.47
N SER A 67 -8.00 -19.04 -1.01
CA SER A 67 -9.18 -18.15 -1.00
C SER A 67 -9.69 -17.84 0.40
N HIS A 68 -9.59 -18.81 1.32
CA HIS A 68 -10.04 -18.65 2.71
C HIS A 68 -9.29 -17.51 3.44
N VAL A 69 -8.05 -17.21 3.02
CA VAL A 69 -7.27 -16.08 3.55
C VAL A 69 -7.93 -14.75 3.17
N LEU A 70 -8.32 -14.60 1.89
CA LEU A 70 -9.04 -13.40 1.41
C LEU A 70 -10.41 -13.28 2.08
N GLU A 71 -11.11 -14.39 2.27
CA GLU A 71 -12.41 -14.43 2.96
C GLU A 71 -12.28 -13.98 4.41
N SER A 72 -11.27 -14.46 5.14
CA SER A 72 -10.94 -14.02 6.50
C SER A 72 -10.68 -12.51 6.55
N ILE A 73 -9.82 -11.98 5.66
CA ILE A 73 -9.53 -10.54 5.62
C ILE A 73 -10.78 -9.72 5.31
N ARG A 74 -11.62 -10.16 4.36
CA ARG A 74 -12.87 -9.47 4.03
C ARG A 74 -13.88 -9.51 5.18
N LYS A 75 -13.93 -10.60 5.94
CA LYS A 75 -14.77 -10.75 7.14
C LYS A 75 -14.29 -9.83 8.27
N ASN A 76 -13.00 -9.90 8.62
CA ASN A 76 -12.44 -9.21 9.78
C ASN A 76 -12.08 -7.74 9.51
N ARG A 77 -11.95 -7.35 8.23
CA ARG A 77 -11.60 -5.99 7.74
C ARG A 77 -10.21 -5.50 8.11
N VAL A 78 -9.53 -6.16 9.05
CA VAL A 78 -8.19 -5.83 9.54
C VAL A 78 -7.34 -7.09 9.49
N ALA A 79 -6.13 -6.95 8.97
CA ALA A 79 -5.15 -8.03 8.91
C ALA A 79 -3.75 -7.54 9.29
N LEU A 80 -3.02 -8.35 10.04
CA LEU A 80 -1.60 -8.19 10.32
C LEU A 80 -0.83 -9.28 9.57
N LYS A 81 0.19 -8.90 8.79
CA LYS A 81 1.00 -9.86 8.04
C LYS A 81 2.50 -9.65 8.18
N GLY A 82 3.24 -10.74 8.40
CA GLY A 82 4.68 -10.78 8.25
C GLY A 82 5.11 -10.75 6.77
N PRO A 83 6.41 -10.62 6.46
CA PRO A 83 6.94 -10.73 5.10
C PRO A 83 6.51 -12.04 4.44
N ILE A 84 6.20 -11.99 3.14
CA ILE A 84 5.83 -13.16 2.35
C ILE A 84 6.75 -13.21 1.14
N THR A 85 7.39 -14.35 0.94
CA THR A 85 8.34 -14.57 -0.16
C THR A 85 7.58 -14.58 -1.48
N THR A 86 8.03 -13.76 -2.44
CA THR A 86 7.55 -13.84 -3.82
C THR A 86 8.63 -14.54 -4.64
N PRO A 87 8.40 -15.76 -5.15
CA PRO A 87 9.39 -16.45 -5.96
C PRO A 87 9.66 -15.67 -7.26
N VAL A 88 10.93 -15.51 -7.61
CA VAL A 88 11.38 -14.77 -8.80
C VAL A 88 11.33 -15.71 -10.00
N GLY A 89 10.67 -15.29 -11.09
CA GLY A 89 10.69 -16.02 -12.38
C GLY A 89 9.77 -17.25 -12.49
N SER A 90 9.10 -17.67 -11.41
CA SER A 90 8.03 -18.67 -11.48
C SER A 90 6.70 -17.97 -11.79
N GLY A 91 5.84 -18.57 -12.63
CA GLY A 91 4.57 -18.00 -13.12
C GLY A 91 3.48 -17.68 -12.08
N PHE A 92 3.81 -17.55 -10.80
CA PHE A 92 2.91 -17.09 -9.75
C PHE A 92 3.03 -15.58 -9.54
N ARG A 93 1.87 -14.90 -9.52
CA ARG A 93 1.78 -13.49 -9.17
C ARG A 93 2.18 -13.28 -7.71
N SER A 94 2.83 -12.16 -7.40
CA SER A 94 3.17 -11.82 -6.01
C SER A 94 1.93 -11.81 -5.11
N VAL A 95 1.99 -12.52 -3.98
CA VAL A 95 0.92 -12.53 -2.96
C VAL A 95 0.59 -11.10 -2.50
N ASN A 96 1.60 -10.25 -2.33
CA ASN A 96 1.39 -8.86 -1.90
C ASN A 96 0.64 -8.05 -2.96
N VAL A 97 0.91 -8.28 -4.25
CA VAL A 97 0.18 -7.61 -5.35
C VAL A 97 -1.23 -8.15 -5.44
N ALA A 98 -1.41 -9.47 -5.38
CA ALA A 98 -2.72 -10.11 -5.39
C ALA A 98 -3.61 -9.61 -4.25
N LEU A 99 -3.10 -9.56 -3.00
CA LEU A 99 -3.83 -9.00 -1.87
C LEU A 99 -4.28 -7.55 -2.10
N ARG A 100 -3.45 -6.71 -2.70
CA ARG A 100 -3.80 -5.30 -2.95
C ARG A 100 -4.91 -5.17 -3.98
N GLN A 101 -4.88 -5.98 -5.03
CA GLN A 101 -5.86 -5.93 -6.11
C GLN A 101 -7.18 -6.56 -5.70
N GLU A 102 -7.14 -7.76 -5.12
CA GLU A 102 -8.34 -8.51 -4.69
C GLU A 102 -9.12 -7.83 -3.57
N LEU A 103 -8.47 -6.94 -2.82
CA LEU A 103 -9.07 -6.19 -1.71
C LEU A 103 -9.17 -4.68 -1.97
N ASP A 104 -8.83 -4.20 -3.18
CA ASP A 104 -8.80 -2.77 -3.54
C ASP A 104 -8.07 -1.91 -2.48
N LEU A 105 -6.87 -2.35 -2.04
CA LEU A 105 -6.03 -1.62 -1.07
C LEU A 105 -5.28 -0.48 -1.77
N TYR A 106 -6.04 0.50 -2.26
CA TYR A 106 -5.58 1.59 -3.12
C TYR A 106 -4.60 2.57 -2.45
N ALA A 107 -4.71 2.76 -1.13
CA ALA A 107 -3.84 3.67 -0.38
C ALA A 107 -2.79 2.90 0.42
N LEU A 108 -1.52 3.07 0.04
CA LEU A 108 -0.39 2.61 0.83
C LEU A 108 0.09 3.75 1.72
N VAL A 109 0.02 3.56 3.03
CA VAL A 109 0.41 4.55 4.05
C VAL A 109 1.69 4.08 4.76
N ARG A 110 2.75 4.90 4.72
CA ARG A 110 4.04 4.62 5.35
C ARG A 110 4.50 5.80 6.19
N PRO A 111 4.22 5.80 7.50
CA PRO A 111 4.80 6.76 8.43
C PRO A 111 6.32 6.58 8.52
N VAL A 112 7.05 7.69 8.47
CA VAL A 112 8.50 7.75 8.63
C VAL A 112 8.80 8.70 9.78
N ARG A 113 9.38 8.15 10.86
CA ARG A 113 9.67 8.89 12.07
C ARG A 113 11.04 8.51 12.63
N ALA A 114 11.78 9.50 13.11
CA ALA A 114 12.99 9.28 13.89
C ALA A 114 12.63 8.75 15.29
N TYR A 115 13.30 7.68 15.72
CA TYR A 115 13.15 7.12 17.08
C TYR A 115 14.43 7.37 17.87
N LYS A 116 14.28 7.80 19.13
CA LYS A 116 15.41 7.99 20.03
C LYS A 116 16.14 6.66 20.23
N GLY A 117 17.45 6.66 20.02
CA GLY A 117 18.31 5.46 20.13
C GLY A 117 18.41 4.61 18.86
N ALA A 118 17.59 4.88 17.85
CA ALA A 118 17.79 4.32 16.51
C ALA A 118 18.87 5.12 15.75
N ARG A 119 19.52 4.48 14.77
CA ARG A 119 20.41 5.18 13.84
C ARG A 119 19.56 5.93 12.81
N ASN A 120 19.35 7.23 13.04
CA ASN A 120 18.58 8.09 12.16
C ASN A 120 19.49 8.86 11.19
N LEU A 121 19.00 9.15 9.98
CA LEU A 121 19.65 10.10 9.08
C LEU A 121 19.56 11.54 9.63
N ARG A 122 18.39 11.87 10.19
CA ARG A 122 18.07 13.12 10.89
C ARG A 122 17.12 12.82 12.04
N ASP A 123 17.26 13.56 13.13
CA ASP A 123 16.44 13.34 14.34
C ASP A 123 15.07 14.04 14.29
N ASP A 124 14.84 14.91 13.31
CA ASP A 124 13.59 15.65 13.10
C ASP A 124 12.70 15.07 11.99
N LEU A 125 12.96 13.83 11.55
CA LEU A 125 12.13 13.16 10.55
C LEU A 125 10.75 12.85 11.14
N ASP A 126 9.71 13.45 10.57
CA ASP A 126 8.30 13.12 10.78
C ASP A 126 7.49 13.46 9.52
N PHE A 127 7.29 12.46 8.67
CA PHE A 127 6.44 12.58 7.49
C PHE A 127 5.75 11.26 7.20
N VAL A 128 4.75 11.28 6.33
CA VAL A 128 4.00 10.10 5.93
C VAL A 128 3.97 10.02 4.41
N ILE A 129 4.41 8.90 3.88
CA ILE A 129 4.30 8.62 2.45
C ILE A 129 2.91 8.00 2.22
N ILE A 130 2.11 8.66 1.38
CA ILE A 130 0.84 8.14 0.89
C ILE A 130 1.03 7.87 -0.59
N ARG A 131 0.92 6.59 -0.97
CA ARG A 131 1.21 6.11 -2.31
C ARG A 131 -0.02 5.44 -2.90
N GLU A 132 -0.34 5.80 -4.14
CA GLU A 132 -1.29 5.07 -5.00
C GLU A 132 -0.73 3.67 -5.27
N ASN A 133 -1.57 2.65 -5.13
CA ASN A 133 -1.15 1.26 -4.98
C ASN A 133 -1.92 0.27 -5.87
N THR A 134 -2.77 0.76 -6.80
CA THR A 134 -3.50 -0.09 -7.77
C THR A 134 -3.05 0.10 -9.21
N GLU A 135 -2.44 1.23 -9.57
CA GLU A 135 -2.04 1.56 -10.95
C GLU A 135 -0.50 1.72 -11.10
N ASP A 136 -0.07 2.57 -12.03
CA ASP A 136 1.33 2.77 -12.43
C ASP A 136 1.96 1.48 -12.99
N ILE A 137 3.27 1.47 -13.17
CA ILE A 137 4.06 0.29 -13.58
C ILE A 137 3.85 -0.93 -12.66
N TYR A 138 3.34 -0.71 -11.44
CA TYR A 138 3.06 -1.79 -10.48
C TYR A 138 1.78 -2.57 -10.80
N ALA A 139 0.98 -2.13 -11.78
CA ALA A 139 -0.13 -2.91 -12.30
C ALA A 139 0.31 -4.27 -12.89
N GLY A 140 1.59 -4.39 -13.29
CA GLY A 140 2.16 -5.61 -13.86
C GLY A 140 1.64 -5.92 -15.25
N ILE A 141 1.30 -4.89 -16.03
CA ILE A 141 0.89 -5.01 -17.43
C ILE A 141 2.17 -5.03 -18.27
N GLU A 142 2.67 -6.23 -18.56
CA GLU A 142 3.97 -6.45 -19.16
C GLU A 142 3.91 -7.44 -20.32
N PHE A 143 4.76 -7.23 -21.32
CA PHE A 143 4.93 -8.09 -22.48
C PHE A 143 6.38 -8.55 -22.58
N GLU A 144 6.57 -9.87 -22.52
CA GLU A 144 7.90 -10.48 -22.58
C GLU A 144 8.55 -10.25 -23.96
N GLN A 145 9.85 -9.94 -23.94
CA GLN A 145 10.64 -9.69 -25.12
C GLN A 145 10.56 -10.88 -26.10
N GLY A 146 10.40 -10.58 -27.39
CA GLY A 146 10.42 -11.58 -28.46
C GLY A 146 9.10 -12.32 -28.70
N THR A 147 8.12 -12.18 -27.80
CA THR A 147 6.77 -12.74 -27.98
C THR A 147 6.03 -12.08 -29.16
N PRO A 148 5.06 -12.78 -29.80
CA PRO A 148 4.25 -12.20 -30.88
C PRO A 148 3.54 -10.90 -30.46
N ASP A 149 2.98 -10.87 -29.24
CA ASP A 149 2.26 -9.70 -28.72
C ASP A 149 3.19 -8.50 -28.49
N ALA A 150 4.39 -8.73 -27.93
CA ALA A 150 5.37 -7.66 -27.76
C ALA A 150 5.80 -7.06 -29.10
N LYS A 151 6.04 -7.90 -30.13
CA LYS A 151 6.40 -7.44 -31.47
C LYS A 151 5.28 -6.62 -32.10
N HIS A 152 4.04 -7.12 -32.01
CA HIS A 152 2.87 -6.41 -32.52
C HIS A 152 2.73 -5.02 -31.90
N LEU A 153 2.84 -4.92 -30.57
CA LEU A 153 2.76 -3.63 -29.86
C LEU A 153 3.93 -2.71 -30.17
N ILE A 154 5.16 -3.24 -30.32
CA ILE A 154 6.33 -2.45 -30.75
C ILE A 154 6.05 -1.78 -32.09
N ASP A 155 5.54 -2.54 -33.06
CA ASP A 155 5.27 -2.04 -34.41
C ASP A 155 4.14 -1.00 -34.40
N GLU A 156 3.03 -1.31 -33.70
CA GLU A 156 1.88 -0.42 -33.59
C GLU A 156 2.23 0.90 -32.89
N ILE A 157 2.85 0.85 -31.71
CA ILE A 157 3.23 2.04 -30.95
C ILE A 157 4.27 2.86 -31.71
N SER A 158 5.24 2.20 -32.37
CA SER A 158 6.23 2.90 -33.17
C SER A 158 5.60 3.64 -34.34
N GLY A 159 4.56 3.08 -34.96
CA GLY A 159 3.75 3.73 -35.99
C GLY A 159 2.94 4.92 -35.46
N LEU A 160 2.20 4.72 -34.36
CA LEU A 160 1.34 5.74 -33.75
C LEU A 160 2.13 6.96 -33.26
N LEU A 161 3.24 6.72 -32.55
CA LEU A 161 4.04 7.79 -31.95
C LEU A 161 5.14 8.31 -32.86
N LYS A 162 5.34 7.70 -34.04
CA LYS A 162 6.47 7.97 -34.94
C LYS A 162 7.83 7.93 -34.22
N LYS A 163 7.96 7.01 -33.25
CA LYS A 163 9.15 6.82 -32.42
C LYS A 163 9.55 5.36 -32.44
N ARG A 164 10.80 5.08 -32.81
CA ARG A 164 11.29 3.71 -32.90
C ARG A 164 11.53 3.12 -31.51
N ILE A 165 10.76 2.09 -31.15
CA ILE A 165 11.10 1.17 -30.06
C ILE A 165 12.05 0.11 -30.61
N ARG A 166 13.03 -0.32 -29.83
CA ARG A 166 13.98 -1.34 -30.28
C ARG A 166 13.30 -2.72 -30.33
N PRO A 167 13.48 -3.54 -31.38
CA PRO A 167 12.81 -4.84 -31.49
C PRO A 167 13.15 -5.86 -30.39
N ASP A 168 14.24 -5.64 -29.66
CA ASP A 168 14.71 -6.43 -28.53
C ASP A 168 14.25 -5.86 -27.17
N SER A 169 13.19 -5.05 -27.15
CA SER A 169 12.62 -4.51 -25.90
C SER A 169 11.57 -5.45 -25.30
N GLY A 170 11.58 -5.59 -23.96
CA GLY A 170 10.37 -5.91 -23.21
C GLY A 170 9.53 -4.63 -23.01
N LEU A 171 8.22 -4.77 -22.87
CA LEU A 171 7.32 -3.62 -22.69
C LEU A 171 6.61 -3.68 -21.34
N SER A 172 6.52 -2.53 -20.66
CA SER A 172 5.63 -2.34 -19.51
C SER A 172 4.72 -1.15 -19.79
N ILE A 173 3.43 -1.28 -19.47
CA ILE A 173 2.44 -0.22 -19.65
C ILE A 173 2.21 0.49 -18.32
N LYS A 174 2.30 1.83 -18.34
CA LYS A 174 2.05 2.70 -17.18
C LYS A 174 0.71 3.43 -17.33
N PRO A 175 -0.41 2.87 -16.86
CA PRO A 175 -1.66 3.59 -16.75
C PRO A 175 -1.67 4.46 -15.48
N ILE A 176 -2.21 5.67 -15.59
CA ILE A 176 -2.57 6.53 -14.46
C ILE A 176 -3.94 7.13 -14.80
N SER A 177 -4.92 6.96 -13.92
CA SER A 177 -6.28 7.45 -14.13
C SER A 177 -6.61 8.69 -13.29
N ILE A 178 -7.63 9.43 -13.73
CA ILE A 178 -8.21 10.55 -12.97
C ILE A 178 -8.81 10.02 -11.66
N SER A 179 -9.55 8.91 -11.71
CA SER A 179 -10.19 8.30 -10.55
C SER A 179 -9.19 7.85 -9.48
N GLY A 180 -8.10 7.18 -9.88
CA GLY A 180 -7.05 6.76 -8.96
C GLY A 180 -6.34 7.96 -8.33
N SER A 181 -5.97 8.94 -9.17
CA SER A 181 -5.33 10.18 -8.74
C SER A 181 -6.19 11.01 -7.78
N GLU A 182 -7.48 11.20 -8.09
CA GLU A 182 -8.39 11.98 -7.24
C GLU A 182 -8.57 11.30 -5.88
N ARG A 183 -8.83 9.98 -5.88
CA ARG A 183 -9.06 9.21 -4.66
C ARG A 183 -7.86 9.24 -3.72
N ILE A 184 -6.63 9.03 -4.24
CA ILE A 184 -5.43 9.02 -3.40
C ILE A 184 -5.06 10.41 -2.89
N VAL A 185 -5.21 11.46 -3.70
CA VAL A 185 -4.91 12.83 -3.26
C VAL A 185 -5.94 13.30 -2.24
N GLN A 186 -7.23 13.02 -2.46
CA GLN A 186 -8.26 13.34 -1.48
C GLN A 186 -8.02 12.60 -0.15
N PHE A 187 -7.66 11.30 -0.23
CA PHE A 187 -7.26 10.53 0.95
C PHE A 187 -6.07 11.18 1.68
N ALA A 188 -5.09 11.73 0.96
CA ALA A 188 -3.95 12.41 1.58
C ALA A 188 -4.36 13.68 2.35
N PHE A 189 -5.28 14.48 1.80
CA PHE A 189 -5.85 15.63 2.50
C PHE A 189 -6.68 15.21 3.72
N ASP A 190 -7.51 14.18 3.60
CA ASP A 190 -8.29 13.64 4.71
C ASP A 190 -7.39 13.09 5.82
N TYR A 191 -6.34 12.35 5.44
CA TYR A 191 -5.32 11.88 6.37
C TYR A 191 -4.63 13.04 7.07
N ALA A 192 -4.25 14.09 6.33
CA ALA A 192 -3.60 15.26 6.90
C ALA A 192 -4.48 15.94 7.96
N ARG A 193 -5.77 16.18 7.66
CA ARG A 193 -6.74 16.71 8.62
C ARG A 193 -6.88 15.83 9.86
N ASN A 194 -7.13 14.54 9.67
CA ASN A 194 -7.38 13.61 10.77
C ASN A 194 -6.16 13.39 11.67
N ASN A 195 -4.95 13.57 11.12
CA ASN A 195 -3.68 13.38 11.84
C ASN A 195 -2.97 14.70 12.15
N LYS A 196 -3.66 15.84 12.05
CA LYS A 196 -3.13 17.18 12.38
C LYS A 196 -1.83 17.50 11.64
N ARG A 197 -1.69 17.03 10.40
CA ARG A 197 -0.61 17.40 9.48
C ARG A 197 -0.98 18.71 8.81
N ARG A 198 0.03 19.52 8.47
CA ARG A 198 -0.19 20.89 7.96
C ARG A 198 -0.05 21.03 6.45
N LYS A 199 0.63 20.07 5.81
CA LYS A 199 1.01 20.15 4.41
C LYS A 199 0.88 18.80 3.71
N VAL A 200 0.43 18.83 2.47
CA VAL A 200 0.46 17.73 1.49
C VAL A 200 1.39 18.13 0.34
N THR A 201 2.37 17.27 0.03
CA THR A 201 3.29 17.48 -1.08
C THR A 201 3.02 16.41 -2.15
N ALA A 202 2.63 16.82 -3.36
CA ALA A 202 2.49 15.91 -4.49
C ALA A 202 3.85 15.67 -5.16
N VAL A 203 4.25 14.40 -5.28
CA VAL A 203 5.55 14.01 -5.85
C VAL A 203 5.34 13.36 -7.21
N HIS A 204 6.03 13.84 -8.24
CA HIS A 204 5.78 13.43 -9.63
C HIS A 204 7.01 13.63 -10.53
N LYS A 205 6.97 13.11 -11.76
CA LYS A 205 7.96 13.39 -12.83
C LYS A 205 7.29 13.96 -14.08
N ALA A 206 6.34 14.88 -13.87
CA ALA A 206 5.52 15.46 -14.95
C ALA A 206 6.31 16.25 -16.01
N ASN A 207 7.54 16.68 -15.71
CA ASN A 207 8.43 17.32 -16.68
C ASN A 207 8.84 16.36 -17.81
N ILE A 208 8.96 15.06 -17.52
CA ILE A 208 9.26 14.01 -18.49
C ILE A 208 7.98 13.28 -18.92
N MET A 209 7.16 12.86 -17.95
CA MET A 209 5.96 12.04 -18.16
C MET A 209 4.68 12.90 -18.15
N LYS A 210 4.50 13.70 -19.20
CA LYS A 210 3.44 14.73 -19.25
C LYS A 210 2.00 14.19 -19.22
N HIS A 211 1.78 12.99 -19.75
CA HIS A 211 0.42 12.44 -19.93
C HIS A 211 -0.01 11.49 -18.80
N THR A 212 0.91 11.06 -17.94
CA THR A 212 0.63 10.20 -16.77
C THR A 212 0.88 10.99 -15.49
N ASP A 213 2.14 11.25 -15.15
CA ASP A 213 2.49 12.06 -13.98
C ASP A 213 2.00 13.51 -14.09
N GLY A 214 1.92 14.06 -15.31
CA GLY A 214 1.30 15.37 -15.54
C GLY A 214 -0.22 15.36 -15.35
N LEU A 215 -0.90 14.25 -15.66
CA LEU A 215 -2.32 14.05 -15.33
C LEU A 215 -2.49 13.98 -13.82
N PHE A 216 -1.67 13.17 -13.13
CA PHE A 216 -1.69 13.10 -11.66
C PHE A 216 -1.49 14.47 -11.02
N LEU A 217 -0.51 15.25 -11.46
CA LEU A 217 -0.27 16.60 -10.94
C LEU A 217 -1.45 17.54 -11.18
N ALA A 218 -2.04 17.51 -12.37
CA ALA A 218 -3.20 18.35 -12.69
C ALA A 218 -4.38 18.03 -11.78
N VAL A 219 -4.68 16.74 -11.59
CA VAL A 219 -5.73 16.29 -10.66
C VAL A 219 -5.39 16.67 -9.23
N ALA A 220 -4.14 16.51 -8.79
CA ALA A 220 -3.72 16.86 -7.44
C ALA A 220 -3.96 18.35 -7.13
N ARG A 221 -3.67 19.24 -8.09
CA ARG A 221 -3.95 20.68 -7.99
C ARG A 221 -5.45 20.97 -7.91
N GLN A 222 -6.28 20.29 -8.71
CA GLN A 222 -7.74 20.43 -8.64
C GLN A 222 -8.32 19.99 -7.29
N VAL A 223 -7.79 18.90 -6.72
CA VAL A 223 -8.18 18.46 -5.37
C VAL A 223 -7.71 19.46 -4.32
N ALA A 224 -6.50 20.00 -4.43
CA ALA A 224 -5.98 21.01 -3.53
C ALA A 224 -6.82 22.30 -3.52
N GLU A 225 -7.34 22.73 -4.67
CA GLU A 225 -8.26 23.88 -4.77
C GLU A 225 -9.54 23.71 -3.92
N LYS A 226 -9.98 22.46 -3.72
CA LYS A 226 -11.13 22.09 -2.87
C LYS A 226 -10.75 21.91 -1.39
N ASN A 227 -9.47 21.81 -1.05
CA ASN A 227 -8.95 21.51 0.30
C ASN A 227 -7.96 22.60 0.77
N LYS A 228 -8.41 23.86 0.81
CA LYS A 228 -7.55 25.03 1.10
C LYS A 228 -7.11 25.16 2.57
N ASP A 229 -7.63 24.33 3.46
CA ASP A 229 -7.29 24.30 4.89
C ASP A 229 -5.94 23.64 5.18
N ILE A 230 -5.38 22.91 4.21
CA ILE A 230 -4.07 22.26 4.28
C ILE A 230 -3.15 22.87 3.22
N GLU A 231 -1.91 23.17 3.59
CA GLU A 231 -0.90 23.67 2.64
C GLU A 231 -0.64 22.63 1.55
N PHE A 232 -0.55 23.06 0.30
CA PHE A 232 -0.24 22.18 -0.82
C PHE A 232 0.97 22.69 -1.59
N GLU A 233 1.88 21.77 -1.91
CA GLU A 233 2.98 22.01 -2.85
C GLU A 233 3.20 20.79 -3.75
N ASP A 234 3.98 20.97 -4.81
CA ASP A 234 4.48 19.86 -5.63
C ASP A 234 6.01 19.87 -5.75
N ARG A 235 6.57 18.67 -5.94
CA ARG A 235 8.01 18.44 -6.10
C ARG A 235 8.26 17.41 -7.20
N ILE A 236 9.27 17.68 -8.02
CA ILE A 236 9.77 16.70 -8.97
C ILE A 236 10.56 15.64 -8.19
N VAL A 237 10.28 14.36 -8.44
CA VAL A 237 10.79 13.24 -7.64
C VAL A 237 12.31 13.18 -7.52
N ASP A 238 13.07 13.54 -8.57
CA ASP A 238 14.53 13.55 -8.54
C ASP A 238 15.12 14.73 -7.77
N ASN A 239 14.35 15.78 -7.53
CA ASN A 239 14.74 16.90 -6.67
C ASN A 239 14.35 16.66 -5.19
N MET A 240 13.65 15.56 -4.91
CA MET A 240 13.14 15.25 -3.57
C MET A 240 14.01 14.24 -2.82
N CYS A 241 14.81 13.45 -3.53
CA CYS A 241 15.77 12.49 -3.00
C CYS A 241 17.13 13.16 -2.74
#